data_AF-A0A1G7P9X3-F1
#
_entry.id   AF-A0A1G7P9X3-F1
#
_cell.length_a   1.000
_cell.length_b   1.000
_cell.length_c   1.000
_cell.angle_alpha   90.00
_cell.angle_beta   90.00
_cell.angle_gamma   90.00
#
_symmetry.space_group_name_H-M   'P 1'
#
loop_
_entity.id
_entity.type
_entity.pdbx_description
1 polymer ?
#
loop_
_entity_poly.entity_id
_entity_poly.type
_entity_poly.pdbx_seq_one_letter_code
_entity_poly.pdbx_strand_id
1 'polypeptide(L)'
;MKTIHTKSACLALCASLAVLLAACGNSTPSESDAKRAVQSALGDCKYVEMSDFNRVNGVEDSDDRHYQVEVQYNLTLKAASDQRDKLEAWTKKTSDRQDLLRQEMQIRKNDSDNGSNAADDPTLKDDEQKQAALYQELVSGYGPRTFRTEFDQACPNFPGDVARDLFNKVNGPGFDGKNTLQFHYTLGMIKTDNGWQLDR
;
A
#
# COMPACT_ATOMS: atom_id res chain seq x y z
N MET A 1 16.73 -0.75 -79.02
CA MET A 1 16.07 -1.81 -79.81
C MET A 1 16.56 -3.16 -79.28
N LYS A 2 15.62 -3.99 -78.78
CA LYS A 2 15.75 -5.41 -78.32
C LYS A 2 16.61 -5.67 -77.06
N THR A 3 16.03 -5.88 -75.87
CA THR A 3 15.50 -7.12 -75.22
C THR A 3 16.57 -8.22 -75.03
N ILE A 4 16.81 -8.79 -73.83
CA ILE A 4 16.15 -9.98 -73.21
C ILE A 4 17.01 -10.27 -71.93
N HIS A 5 16.53 -10.13 -70.67
CA HIS A 5 15.74 -11.05 -69.81
C HIS A 5 16.53 -11.85 -68.74
N THR A 6 16.11 -11.68 -67.47
CA THR A 6 15.85 -12.72 -66.42
C THR A 6 17.08 -13.47 -65.83
N LYS A 7 17.27 -13.79 -64.53
CA LYS A 7 16.37 -14.23 -63.44
C LYS A 7 17.03 -14.00 -62.05
N SER A 8 16.15 -13.71 -61.08
CA SER A 8 16.03 -14.27 -59.72
C SER A 8 17.28 -14.60 -58.88
N ALA A 9 17.31 -14.05 -57.65
CA ALA A 9 17.28 -14.87 -56.43
C ALA A 9 17.03 -13.99 -55.19
N CYS A 10 15.95 -14.32 -54.46
CA CYS A 10 15.73 -13.91 -53.09
C CYS A 10 16.87 -14.42 -52.19
N LEU A 11 17.35 -13.58 -51.28
CA LEU A 11 17.93 -14.02 -50.02
C LEU A 11 17.29 -13.19 -48.91
N ALA A 12 16.15 -13.70 -48.43
CA ALA A 12 15.67 -13.41 -47.10
C ALA A 12 16.65 -14.05 -46.11
N LEU A 13 17.43 -13.24 -45.40
CA LEU A 13 18.10 -13.70 -44.19
C LEU A 13 17.22 -13.32 -43.00
N CYS A 14 16.41 -14.30 -42.57
CA CYS A 14 15.82 -14.34 -41.24
C CYS A 14 16.94 -14.28 -40.20
N ALA A 15 17.20 -13.12 -39.62
CA ALA A 15 17.90 -13.03 -38.34
C ALA A 15 16.88 -13.33 -37.23
N SER A 16 16.47 -14.59 -37.12
CA SER A 16 15.88 -15.12 -35.90
C SER A 16 16.98 -15.09 -34.84
N LEU A 17 17.01 -14.03 -34.02
CA LEU A 17 17.68 -14.09 -32.72
C LEU A 17 16.93 -15.15 -31.91
N ALA A 18 17.43 -16.38 -31.98
CA ALA A 18 17.17 -17.39 -31.00
C ALA A 18 17.61 -16.82 -29.65
N VAL A 19 16.65 -16.55 -28.77
CA VAL A 19 16.89 -16.33 -27.35
C VAL A 19 17.34 -17.69 -26.79
N LEU A 20 18.61 -18.03 -27.02
CA LEU A 20 19.31 -19.10 -26.33
C LEU A 20 19.93 -18.50 -25.07
N LEU A 21 19.11 -18.42 -24.03
CA LEU A 21 19.50 -18.54 -22.63
C LEU A 21 18.32 -19.22 -21.92
N ALA A 22 18.08 -20.49 -22.28
CA ALA A 22 17.58 -21.41 -21.29
C ALA A 22 18.64 -21.43 -20.18
N ALA A 23 18.34 -20.76 -19.07
CA ALA A 23 19.10 -20.90 -17.83
C ALA A 23 18.86 -22.33 -17.32
N CYS A 24 19.55 -23.28 -17.94
CA CYS A 24 19.70 -24.63 -17.44
C CYS A 24 20.68 -24.59 -16.27
N GLY A 25 20.12 -24.61 -15.06
CA GLY A 25 20.82 -24.84 -13.81
C GLY A 25 19.81 -25.03 -12.69
N ASN A 26 20.20 -25.73 -11.63
CA ASN A 26 19.49 -25.78 -10.34
C ASN A 26 19.47 -24.40 -9.65
N SER A 27 18.97 -23.39 -10.35
CA SER A 27 19.05 -22.01 -9.93
C SER A 27 17.89 -21.70 -9.00
N THR A 28 18.18 -21.49 -7.73
CA THR A 28 17.28 -20.88 -6.74
C THR A 28 16.65 -19.60 -7.31
N PRO A 29 15.42 -19.22 -6.90
CA PRO A 29 14.77 -18.00 -7.37
C PRO A 29 15.62 -16.76 -7.13
N SER A 30 15.75 -15.91 -8.16
CA SER A 30 16.45 -14.64 -8.01
C SER A 30 15.62 -13.63 -7.20
N GLU A 31 16.24 -12.57 -6.71
CA GLU A 31 15.50 -11.46 -6.08
C GLU A 31 14.47 -10.86 -7.04
N SER A 32 14.80 -10.74 -8.33
CA SER A 32 13.87 -10.25 -9.34
C SER A 32 12.65 -11.17 -9.53
N ASP A 33 12.83 -12.48 -9.38
CA ASP A 33 11.71 -13.43 -9.48
C ASP A 33 10.79 -13.30 -8.26
N ALA A 34 11.37 -13.26 -7.06
CA ALA A 34 10.62 -13.06 -5.83
C ALA A 34 9.88 -11.71 -5.83
N LYS A 35 10.53 -10.63 -6.31
CA LYS A 35 9.92 -9.31 -6.44
C LYS A 35 8.74 -9.33 -7.39
N ARG A 36 8.88 -9.96 -8.56
CA ARG A 36 7.80 -10.09 -9.54
C ARG A 36 6.63 -10.88 -8.98
N ALA A 37 6.92 -11.95 -8.22
CA ALA A 37 5.90 -12.75 -7.57
C ALA A 37 5.11 -11.93 -6.54
N VAL A 38 5.79 -11.17 -5.67
CA VAL A 38 5.13 -10.25 -4.72
C VAL A 38 4.29 -9.19 -5.45
N GLN A 39 4.83 -8.55 -6.48
CA GLN A 39 4.07 -7.57 -7.28
C GLN A 39 2.82 -8.19 -7.89
N SER A 40 2.91 -9.41 -8.42
CA SER A 40 1.76 -10.13 -8.97
C SER A 40 0.73 -10.50 -7.91
N ALA A 41 1.15 -10.76 -6.66
CA ALA A 41 0.25 -11.05 -5.55
C ALA A 41 -0.47 -9.81 -5.01
N LEU A 42 0.22 -8.67 -4.97
CA LEU A 42 -0.37 -7.39 -4.59
C LEU A 42 -1.33 -6.86 -5.67
N GLY A 43 -1.09 -7.22 -6.93
CA GLY A 43 -1.84 -6.72 -8.08
C GLY A 43 -1.51 -5.26 -8.40
N ASP A 44 -2.09 -4.77 -9.49
CA ASP A 44 -1.90 -3.39 -9.92
C ASP A 44 -2.79 -2.46 -9.08
N CYS A 45 -2.18 -1.61 -8.26
CA CYS A 45 -2.88 -0.59 -7.48
C CYS A 45 -2.19 0.77 -7.62
N LYS A 46 -2.90 1.75 -8.18
CA LYS A 46 -2.35 3.10 -8.44
C LYS A 46 -1.96 3.89 -7.19
N TYR A 47 -2.43 3.47 -6.02
CA TYR A 47 -2.18 4.14 -4.73
C TYR A 47 -1.05 3.50 -3.92
N VAL A 48 -0.53 2.35 -4.36
CA VAL A 48 0.49 1.60 -3.60
C VAL A 48 1.76 1.49 -4.41
N GLU A 49 2.87 1.87 -3.79
CA GLU A 49 4.20 1.72 -4.34
C GLU A 49 5.00 0.76 -3.47
N MET A 50 5.72 -0.17 -4.11
CA MET A 50 6.67 -1.05 -3.42
C MET A 50 8.10 -0.55 -3.60
N SER A 51 8.82 -0.38 -2.50
CA SER A 51 10.24 0.03 -2.48
C SER A 51 11.08 -0.87 -1.58
N ASP A 52 12.41 -0.70 -1.63
CA ASP A 52 13.36 -1.32 -0.70
C ASP A 52 13.23 -2.84 -0.58
N PHE A 53 12.95 -3.50 -1.71
CA PHE A 53 12.80 -4.94 -1.78
C PHE A 53 14.16 -5.63 -1.59
N ASN A 54 14.22 -6.60 -0.68
CA ASN A 54 15.40 -7.41 -0.43
C ASN A 54 14.99 -8.87 -0.23
N ARG A 55 15.73 -9.80 -0.83
CA ARG A 55 15.71 -11.21 -0.45
C ARG A 55 16.57 -11.38 0.80
N VAL A 56 15.97 -11.85 1.89
CA VAL A 56 16.63 -12.03 3.19
C VAL A 56 17.25 -13.42 3.29
N ASN A 57 16.50 -14.45 2.92
CA ASN A 57 16.95 -15.85 3.00
C ASN A 57 16.21 -16.73 1.99
N GLY A 58 16.61 -18.00 1.87
CA GLY A 58 15.77 -18.99 1.21
C GLY A 58 16.26 -20.42 1.41
N VAL A 59 15.30 -21.35 1.36
CA VAL A 59 15.50 -22.77 1.65
C VAL A 59 14.84 -23.58 0.54
N GLU A 60 15.56 -24.53 -0.02
CA GLU A 60 15.02 -25.52 -0.95
C GLU A 60 14.09 -26.46 -0.19
N ASP A 61 12.90 -26.72 -0.74
CA ASP A 61 11.99 -27.71 -0.14
C ASP A 61 12.49 -29.14 -0.45
N SER A 62 11.70 -30.14 -0.08
CA SER A 62 11.96 -31.56 -0.30
C SER A 62 12.08 -31.98 -1.78
N ASP A 63 11.72 -31.11 -2.73
CA ASP A 63 11.95 -31.30 -4.16
C ASP A 63 12.62 -30.09 -4.81
N ASP A 64 13.29 -30.30 -5.95
CA ASP A 64 14.08 -29.31 -6.69
C ASP A 64 13.24 -28.24 -7.42
N ARG A 65 11.92 -28.29 -7.25
CA ARG A 65 10.97 -27.38 -7.90
C ARG A 65 10.34 -26.41 -6.92
N HIS A 66 10.37 -26.67 -5.62
CA HIS A 66 9.80 -25.79 -4.60
C HIS A 66 10.90 -25.12 -3.78
N TYR A 67 10.70 -23.83 -3.49
CA TYR A 67 11.66 -23.03 -2.78
C TYR A 67 10.95 -22.01 -1.91
N GLN A 68 11.33 -21.92 -0.64
CA GLN A 68 10.84 -20.88 0.25
C GLN A 68 11.81 -19.71 0.22
N VAL A 69 11.31 -18.50 -0.04
CA VAL A 69 12.10 -17.28 -0.04
C VAL A 69 11.58 -16.37 1.05
N GLU A 70 12.47 -15.88 1.91
CA GLU A 70 12.15 -14.85 2.87
C GLU A 70 12.48 -13.49 2.25
N VAL A 71 11.51 -12.57 2.25
CA VAL A 71 11.64 -11.25 1.63
C VAL A 71 11.19 -10.15 2.55
N GLN A 72 11.84 -9.01 2.42
CA GLN A 72 11.50 -7.77 3.12
C GLN A 72 11.30 -6.66 2.09
N TYR A 73 10.26 -5.85 2.26
CA TYR A 73 9.99 -4.72 1.39
C TYR A 73 9.14 -3.68 2.09
N ASN A 74 9.15 -2.45 1.56
CA ASN A 74 8.27 -1.38 2.00
C ASN A 74 7.10 -1.24 1.05
N LEU A 75 5.90 -1.06 1.59
CA LEU A 75 4.74 -0.58 0.84
C LEU A 75 4.38 0.82 1.29
N THR A 76 4.28 1.73 0.34
CA THR A 76 3.81 3.10 0.55
C THR A 76 2.42 3.25 -0.04
N LEU A 77 1.41 3.41 0.82
CA LEU A 77 0.10 3.90 0.44
C LEU A 77 0.15 5.42 0.31
N LYS A 78 -0.24 5.95 -0.84
CA LYS A 78 -0.20 7.38 -1.12
C LYS A 78 -1.45 7.82 -1.87
N ALA A 79 -2.23 8.69 -1.26
CA ALA A 79 -3.36 9.36 -1.90
C ALA A 79 -2.88 10.35 -2.98
N ALA A 80 -3.76 10.68 -3.93
CA ALA A 80 -3.49 11.78 -4.86
C ALA A 80 -3.36 13.11 -4.11
N SER A 81 -2.72 14.12 -4.70
CA SER A 81 -2.42 15.38 -4.00
C SER A 81 -3.67 16.06 -3.43
N ASP A 82 -4.76 16.13 -4.20
CA ASP A 82 -6.02 16.75 -3.75
C ASP A 82 -6.75 15.94 -2.66
N GLN A 83 -6.61 14.60 -2.70
CA GLN A 83 -7.13 13.70 -1.67
C GLN A 83 -6.33 13.82 -0.38
N ARG A 84 -4.99 13.91 -0.50
CA ARG A 84 -4.08 14.05 0.63
C ARG A 84 -4.35 15.34 1.40
N ASP A 85 -4.48 16.48 0.72
CA ASP A 85 -4.75 17.76 1.40
C ASP A 85 -6.05 17.70 2.22
N LYS A 86 -7.09 17.01 1.70
CA LYS A 86 -8.34 16.78 2.44
C LYS A 86 -8.15 15.84 3.64
N LEU A 87 -7.34 14.80 3.50
CA LEU A 87 -7.03 13.86 4.58
C LEU A 87 -6.17 14.50 5.68
N GLU A 88 -5.19 15.32 5.33
CA GLU A 88 -4.40 16.13 6.27
C GLU A 88 -5.32 17.09 7.05
N ALA A 89 -6.24 17.77 6.36
CA ALA A 89 -7.24 18.62 7.01
C ALA A 89 -8.17 17.84 7.95
N TRP A 90 -8.58 16.63 7.55
CA TRP A 90 -9.36 15.73 8.39
C TRP A 90 -8.59 15.32 9.65
N THR A 91 -7.32 14.91 9.50
CA THR A 91 -6.42 14.54 10.61
C THR A 91 -6.23 15.70 11.58
N LYS A 92 -6.06 16.93 11.06
CA LYS A 92 -5.98 18.13 11.91
C LYS A 92 -7.25 18.34 12.73
N LYS A 93 -8.42 18.28 12.11
CA LYS A 93 -9.71 18.45 12.82
C LYS A 93 -9.94 17.35 13.87
N THR A 94 -9.52 16.13 13.58
CA THR A 94 -9.56 15.03 14.55
C THR A 94 -8.66 15.31 15.75
N SER A 95 -7.44 15.83 15.51
CA SER A 95 -6.54 16.26 16.59
C SER A 95 -7.14 17.40 17.41
N ASP A 96 -7.64 18.46 16.75
CA ASP A 96 -8.26 19.62 17.42
C ASP A 96 -9.42 19.16 18.32
N ARG A 97 -10.26 18.22 17.83
CA ARG A 97 -11.36 17.63 18.62
C ARG A 97 -10.87 16.79 19.80
N GLN A 98 -9.78 16.03 19.65
CA GLN A 98 -9.18 15.26 20.74
C GLN A 98 -8.58 16.17 21.82
N ASP A 99 -8.03 17.32 21.42
CA ASP A 99 -7.50 18.31 22.36
C ASP A 99 -8.61 18.97 23.16
N LEU A 100 -9.72 19.35 22.52
CA LEU A 100 -10.93 19.86 23.22
C LEU A 100 -11.46 18.83 24.22
N LEU A 101 -11.60 17.57 23.82
CA LEU A 101 -12.01 16.49 24.74
C LEU A 101 -11.10 16.37 25.97
N ARG A 102 -9.80 16.57 25.78
CA ARG A 102 -8.82 16.53 26.88
C ARG A 102 -8.99 17.74 27.81
N GLN A 103 -9.25 18.91 27.25
CA GLN A 103 -9.53 20.14 28.02
C GLN A 103 -10.82 20.01 28.82
N GLU A 104 -11.90 19.54 28.22
CA GLU A 104 -13.17 19.28 28.90
C GLU A 104 -13.00 18.31 30.08
N MET A 105 -12.27 17.21 29.89
CA MET A 105 -11.97 16.26 30.97
C MET A 105 -11.18 16.92 32.12
N GLN A 106 -10.25 17.82 31.80
CA GLN A 106 -9.46 18.53 32.80
C GLN A 106 -10.31 19.55 33.58
N ILE A 107 -11.19 20.29 32.90
CA ILE A 107 -12.12 21.24 33.54
C ILE A 107 -13.03 20.48 34.53
N ARG A 108 -13.68 19.41 34.06
CA ARG A 108 -14.57 18.58 34.90
C ARG A 108 -13.86 18.03 36.14
N LYS A 109 -12.59 17.62 35.99
CA LYS A 109 -11.77 17.17 37.10
C LYS A 109 -11.49 18.30 38.09
N ASN A 110 -11.03 19.45 37.60
CA ASN A 110 -10.72 20.61 38.44
C ASN A 110 -11.95 21.09 39.22
N ASP A 111 -13.12 21.14 38.59
CA ASP A 111 -14.35 21.57 39.26
C ASP A 111 -14.78 20.58 40.34
N SER A 112 -14.69 19.28 40.05
CA SER A 112 -14.93 18.23 41.03
C SER A 112 -14.01 18.36 42.24
N ASP A 113 -12.71 18.61 42.01
CA ASP A 113 -11.71 18.76 43.08
C ASP A 113 -11.94 20.03 43.92
N ASN A 114 -12.50 21.09 43.30
CA ASN A 114 -12.79 22.37 43.95
C ASN A 114 -14.22 22.48 44.52
N GLY A 115 -15.04 21.42 44.43
CA GLY A 115 -16.44 21.43 44.88
C GLY A 115 -17.37 22.32 44.04
N SER A 116 -16.95 22.67 42.82
CA SER A 116 -17.72 23.46 41.85
C SER A 116 -18.49 22.54 40.88
N ASN A 117 -19.51 23.09 40.22
CA ASN A 117 -20.28 22.36 39.22
C ASN A 117 -19.75 22.69 37.81
N ALA A 118 -19.18 21.69 37.14
CA ALA A 118 -18.66 21.85 35.79
C ALA A 118 -19.71 22.31 34.76
N ALA A 119 -21.00 22.04 34.98
CA ALA A 119 -22.07 22.49 34.09
C ALA A 119 -22.24 24.02 34.05
N ASP A 120 -21.67 24.73 35.03
CA ASP A 120 -21.70 26.18 35.11
C ASP A 120 -20.44 26.83 34.51
N ASP A 121 -19.42 26.05 34.12
CA ASP A 121 -18.19 26.55 33.50
C ASP A 121 -18.48 27.04 32.06
N PRO A 122 -18.22 28.33 31.73
CA PRO A 122 -18.48 28.88 30.41
C PRO A 122 -17.51 28.36 29.33
N THR A 123 -16.29 27.98 29.72
CA THR A 123 -15.29 27.37 28.82
C THR A 123 -15.75 25.99 28.40
N LEU A 124 -16.30 25.20 29.33
CA LEU A 124 -16.85 23.88 29.02
C LEU A 124 -17.96 23.97 27.97
N LYS A 125 -18.87 24.95 28.09
CA LYS A 125 -19.96 25.15 27.11
C LYS A 125 -19.45 25.55 25.73
N ASP A 126 -18.41 26.38 25.66
CA ASP A 126 -17.80 26.79 24.39
C ASP A 126 -17.06 25.62 23.72
N ASP A 127 -16.34 24.81 24.51
CA ASP A 127 -15.64 23.62 24.02
C ASP A 127 -16.62 22.55 23.50
N GLU A 128 -17.72 22.30 24.22
CA GLU A 128 -18.77 21.37 23.78
C GLU A 128 -19.38 21.80 22.42
N GLN A 129 -19.59 23.11 22.21
CA GLN A 129 -20.09 23.64 20.94
C GLN A 129 -19.07 23.47 19.80
N LYS A 130 -17.80 23.81 20.04
CA LYS A 130 -16.72 23.61 19.05
C LYS A 130 -16.54 22.14 18.70
N GLN A 131 -16.62 21.26 19.71
CA GLN A 131 -16.51 19.83 19.52
C GLN A 131 -17.65 19.28 18.65
N ALA A 132 -18.88 19.75 18.88
CA ALA A 132 -20.03 19.40 18.07
C ALA A 132 -19.88 19.86 16.61
N ALA A 133 -19.41 21.10 16.40
CA ALA A 133 -19.14 21.63 15.05
C ALA A 133 -18.06 20.82 14.31
N LEU A 134 -16.92 20.56 14.97
CA LEU A 134 -15.85 19.74 14.41
C LEU A 134 -16.33 18.32 14.08
N TYR A 135 -17.14 17.71 14.94
CA TYR A 135 -17.69 16.39 14.67
C TYR A 135 -18.55 16.38 13.41
N GLN A 136 -19.41 17.39 13.22
CA GLN A 136 -20.22 17.51 12.00
C GLN A 136 -19.36 17.64 10.74
N GLU A 137 -18.27 18.41 10.78
CA GLU A 137 -17.33 18.51 9.67
C GLU A 137 -16.59 17.20 9.40
N LEU A 138 -16.23 16.45 10.45
CA LEU A 138 -15.52 15.17 10.33
C LEU A 138 -16.38 14.05 9.72
N VAL A 139 -17.68 14.03 10.02
CA VAL A 139 -18.60 12.99 9.49
C VAL A 139 -19.14 13.31 8.11
N SER A 140 -19.25 14.59 7.75
CA SER A 140 -19.74 15.03 6.44
C SER A 140 -18.63 15.25 5.41
N GLY A 141 -17.40 15.51 5.88
CA GLY A 141 -16.25 15.81 5.05
C GLY A 141 -15.59 14.58 4.41
N TYR A 142 -14.63 14.87 3.55
CA TYR A 142 -13.76 13.84 2.98
C TYR A 142 -12.77 13.37 4.05
N GLY A 143 -12.80 12.09 4.38
CA GLY A 143 -11.92 11.48 5.39
C GLY A 143 -11.46 10.07 4.99
N PRO A 144 -10.77 9.37 5.90
CA PRO A 144 -10.19 8.05 5.62
C PRO A 144 -11.21 7.01 5.12
N ARG A 145 -12.47 7.07 5.58
CA ARG A 145 -13.54 6.18 5.11
C ARG A 145 -13.88 6.38 3.62
N THR A 146 -13.95 7.63 3.19
CA THR A 146 -14.22 7.99 1.78
C THR A 146 -13.05 7.54 0.92
N PHE A 147 -11.82 7.89 1.32
CA PHE A 147 -10.63 7.45 0.59
C PHE A 147 -10.51 5.92 0.54
N ARG A 148 -10.86 5.21 1.62
CA ARG A 148 -10.88 3.75 1.62
C ARG A 148 -11.83 3.18 0.56
N THR A 149 -13.00 3.77 0.41
CA THR A 149 -13.98 3.35 -0.60
C THR A 149 -13.42 3.56 -2.01
N GLU A 150 -12.79 4.70 -2.26
CA GLU A 150 -12.16 5.00 -3.57
C GLU A 150 -10.94 4.10 -3.85
N PHE A 151 -10.18 3.76 -2.80
CA PHE A 151 -9.10 2.77 -2.87
C PHE A 151 -9.64 1.40 -3.29
N ASP A 152 -10.68 0.90 -2.62
CA ASP A 152 -11.26 -0.41 -2.90
C ASP A 152 -11.84 -0.49 -4.32
N GLN A 153 -12.40 0.61 -4.82
CA GLN A 153 -12.87 0.72 -6.20
C GLN A 153 -11.72 0.72 -7.22
N ALA A 154 -10.63 1.41 -6.91
CA ALA A 154 -9.48 1.51 -7.81
C ALA A 154 -8.57 0.28 -7.79
N CYS A 155 -8.58 -0.47 -6.69
CA CYS A 155 -7.68 -1.59 -6.43
C CYS A 155 -8.45 -2.84 -5.96
N PRO A 156 -9.42 -3.36 -6.74
CA PRO A 156 -10.36 -4.39 -6.28
C PRO A 156 -9.73 -5.75 -5.96
N ASN A 157 -8.55 -6.04 -6.51
CA ASN A 157 -7.80 -7.28 -6.28
C ASN A 157 -6.68 -7.12 -5.25
N PHE A 158 -6.51 -5.94 -4.66
CA PHE A 158 -5.44 -5.70 -3.70
C PHE A 158 -5.71 -6.44 -2.38
N PRO A 159 -4.73 -7.13 -1.77
CA PRO A 159 -4.96 -7.95 -0.58
C PRO A 159 -5.55 -7.15 0.59
N GLY A 160 -6.71 -7.57 1.08
CA GLY A 160 -7.49 -6.81 2.06
C GLY A 160 -6.82 -6.65 3.42
N ASP A 161 -6.02 -7.63 3.84
CA ASP A 161 -5.22 -7.62 5.06
C ASP A 161 -4.05 -6.62 4.98
N VAL A 162 -3.32 -6.61 3.85
CA VAL A 162 -2.26 -5.63 3.57
C VAL A 162 -2.85 -4.22 3.51
N ALA A 163 -4.00 -4.07 2.85
CA ALA A 163 -4.69 -2.81 2.75
C ALA A 163 -5.14 -2.31 4.14
N ARG A 164 -5.72 -3.18 4.96
CA ARG A 164 -6.11 -2.85 6.34
C ARG A 164 -4.91 -2.34 7.15
N ASP A 165 -3.77 -3.00 7.04
CA ASP A 165 -2.55 -2.61 7.75
C ASP A 165 -2.08 -1.21 7.31
N LEU A 166 -2.03 -0.95 6.00
CA LEU A 166 -1.65 0.35 5.44
C LEU A 166 -2.56 1.51 5.89
N PHE A 167 -3.86 1.27 6.11
CA PHE A 167 -4.78 2.30 6.59
C PHE A 167 -4.78 2.47 8.11
N ASN A 168 -4.49 1.41 8.87
CA ASN A 168 -4.70 1.40 10.33
C ASN A 168 -3.41 1.51 11.15
N LYS A 169 -2.27 1.02 10.65
CA LYS A 169 -0.97 1.16 11.32
C LYS A 169 -0.34 2.49 10.96
N VAL A 170 -0.99 3.57 11.37
CA VAL A 170 -0.57 4.97 11.13
C VAL A 170 -0.14 5.61 12.44
N ASN A 171 0.74 6.60 12.34
CA ASN A 171 1.11 7.43 13.48
C ASN A 171 0.09 8.57 13.63
N GLY A 172 -0.49 8.72 14.82
CA GLY A 172 -1.37 9.85 15.14
C GLY A 172 -2.87 9.57 14.99
N PRO A 173 -3.69 10.61 14.79
CA PRO A 173 -5.15 10.51 14.97
C PRO A 173 -5.87 9.86 13.78
N GLY A 174 -5.16 9.51 12.71
CA GLY A 174 -5.69 8.79 11.55
C GLY A 174 -4.77 8.88 10.33
N PHE A 175 -5.22 8.32 9.22
CA PHE A 175 -4.49 8.33 7.95
C PHE A 175 -4.55 9.71 7.29
N ASP A 176 -3.38 10.33 7.08
CA ASP A 176 -3.23 11.67 6.52
C ASP A 176 -3.07 11.70 4.99
N GLY A 177 -3.13 10.54 4.32
CA GLY A 177 -2.90 10.45 2.88
C GLY A 177 -1.55 9.83 2.50
N LYS A 178 -0.65 9.56 3.45
CA LYS A 178 0.54 8.77 3.19
C LYS A 178 0.91 7.85 4.36
N ASN A 179 1.12 6.57 4.08
CA ASN A 179 1.66 5.65 5.07
C ASN A 179 2.64 4.68 4.41
N THR A 180 3.79 4.47 5.06
CA THR A 180 4.80 3.50 4.61
C THR A 180 4.98 2.46 5.70
N LEU A 181 4.79 1.20 5.34
CA LEU A 181 4.97 0.07 6.24
C LEU A 181 5.96 -0.91 5.65
N GLN A 182 6.79 -1.48 6.51
CA GLN A 182 7.68 -2.56 6.16
C GLN A 182 6.96 -3.91 6.37
N PHE A 183 7.05 -4.76 5.36
CA PHE A 183 6.52 -6.11 5.35
C PHE A 183 7.69 -7.09 5.32
N HIS A 184 7.54 -8.19 6.06
CA HIS A 184 8.50 -9.29 6.09
C HIS A 184 7.74 -10.60 5.97
N TYR A 185 7.96 -11.35 4.89
CA TYR A 185 7.15 -12.52 4.53
C TYR A 185 8.02 -13.63 3.96
N THR A 186 7.63 -14.86 4.26
CA THR A 186 8.08 -16.05 3.53
C THR A 186 7.11 -16.34 2.41
N LEU A 187 7.62 -16.49 1.19
CA LEU A 187 6.86 -16.86 0.00
C LEU A 187 7.34 -18.21 -0.53
N GLY A 188 6.41 -19.11 -0.80
CA GLY A 188 6.66 -20.32 -1.56
C GLY A 188 6.77 -19.98 -3.04
N MET A 189 7.80 -20.52 -3.70
CA MET A 189 7.98 -20.41 -5.13
C MET A 189 8.09 -21.78 -5.77
N ILE A 190 7.47 -21.94 -6.92
CA ILE A 190 7.56 -23.13 -7.75
C ILE A 190 8.25 -22.82 -9.07
N LYS A 191 9.13 -23.72 -9.51
CA LYS A 191 9.81 -23.65 -10.80
C LYS A 191 8.87 -24.10 -11.91
N THR A 192 8.61 -23.21 -12.87
CA THR A 192 7.79 -23.48 -14.06
C THR A 192 8.59 -23.29 -15.35
N ASP A 193 8.01 -23.65 -16.50
CA ASP A 193 8.60 -23.38 -17.81
C ASP A 193 8.82 -21.88 -18.07
N ASN A 194 8.08 -21.01 -17.36
CA ASN A 194 8.17 -19.55 -17.44
C ASN A 194 9.05 -18.95 -16.33
N GLY A 195 9.86 -19.78 -15.65
CA GLY A 195 10.68 -19.38 -14.51
C GLY A 195 9.99 -19.61 -13.16
N TRP A 196 10.53 -18.99 -12.11
CA TRP A 196 9.99 -19.10 -10.74
C TRP A 196 8.72 -18.26 -10.59
N GLN A 197 7.68 -18.87 -10.02
CA GLN A 197 6.38 -18.25 -9.77
C GLN A 197 5.95 -18.51 -8.33
N LEU A 198 4.94 -17.79 -7.85
CA LEU A 198 4.32 -18.09 -6.55
C LEU A 198 3.72 -19.50 -6.57
N ASP A 199 4.07 -20.28 -5.56
CA ASP A 199 3.47 -21.58 -5.28
C ASP A 199 2.09 -21.33 -4.63
N ARG A 200 1.01 -21.77 -5.28
CA ARG A 200 -0.39 -21.43 -4.94
C ARG A 200 -1.19 -22.65 -4.55
#